data_AF-A0A413MJF6-F1
#
_entry.id   AF-A0A413MJF6-F1
#
_cell.length_a   1.000
_cell.length_b   1.000
_cell.length_c   1.000
_cell.angle_alpha   90.00
_cell.angle_beta   90.00
_cell.angle_gamma   90.00
#
_symmetry.space_group_name_H-M   'P 1'
#
loop_
_entity.id
_entity.type
_entity.pdbx_description
1 polymer ?
#
loop_
_entity_poly.entity_id
_entity_poly.type
_entity_poly.pdbx_seq_one_letter_code
_entity_poly.pdbx_strand_id
1 'polypeptide(L)'
;MITEITQSNPSQSLIEHDILLQQLQLQQLIILGLVLLVILLIPVAIIIFKRQKQASTYWRSLFQEIEQVNQDVTFRNQTQEAIIASLRERMQTLENQKPAEPSYDEYTEILGFYRKINQPLISFLESIQLSSYEIFICILIFEKVSLKEIANLLGKNYDAVKKRRQRIQNKIKLSGTCKNAEQCIHCPLLNIPQICPTPKGGDVL
;
A
#
# COMPACT_ATOMS: atom_id res chain seq x y z
N MET A 1 63.64 40.73 92.12
CA MET A 1 63.44 40.29 90.74
C MET A 1 62.31 39.28 90.74
N ILE A 2 61.13 39.70 90.27
CA ILE A 2 59.98 38.82 90.04
C ILE A 2 60.23 38.15 88.68
N THR A 3 60.12 36.83 88.61
CA THR A 3 59.54 36.14 87.44
C THR A 3 58.99 34.78 87.89
N GLU A 4 57.67 34.78 87.97
CA GLU A 4 56.66 33.73 87.98
C GLU A 4 57.13 32.29 87.71
N ILE A 5 56.97 31.43 88.71
CA ILE A 5 56.79 29.99 88.49
C ILE A 5 55.33 29.82 88.10
N THR A 6 55.06 29.67 86.80
CA THR A 6 53.75 29.28 86.28
C THR A 6 53.44 27.87 86.79
N GLN A 7 52.69 27.83 87.90
CA GLN A 7 52.16 26.61 88.48
C GLN A 7 51.08 26.08 87.54
N SER A 8 51.41 25.08 86.71
CA SER A 8 50.42 24.44 85.85
C SER A 8 49.41 23.70 86.72
N ASN A 9 48.13 24.08 86.60
CA ASN A 9 47.05 23.51 87.38
C ASN A 9 46.83 22.04 86.97
N PRO A 10 46.95 21.07 87.89
CA PRO A 10 46.78 19.64 87.56
C PRO A 10 45.35 19.29 87.11
N SER A 11 44.38 20.14 87.40
CA SER A 11 43.00 20.05 86.90
C SER A 11 42.87 20.45 85.43
N GLN A 12 43.75 21.29 84.90
CA GLN A 12 43.69 21.78 83.52
C GLN A 12 44.18 20.72 82.51
N SER A 13 45.21 19.95 82.89
CA SER A 13 45.77 18.88 82.05
C SER A 13 44.86 17.64 81.95
N LEU A 14 44.10 17.30 83.00
CA LEU A 14 43.11 16.21 82.94
C LEU A 14 41.93 16.54 82.01
N ILE A 15 41.42 17.78 82.08
CA ILE A 15 40.30 18.23 81.25
C ILE A 15 40.71 18.25 79.76
N GLU A 16 41.93 18.68 79.47
CA GLU A 16 42.46 18.70 78.10
C GLU A 16 42.65 17.28 77.53
N HIS A 17 43.04 16.32 78.37
CA HIS A 17 43.16 14.91 77.97
C HIS A 17 41.80 14.26 77.68
N ASP A 18 40.77 14.53 78.49
CA ASP A 18 39.42 14.01 78.26
C ASP A 18 38.77 14.60 76.99
N ILE A 19 39.02 15.89 76.70
CA ILE A 19 38.56 16.54 75.46
C ILE A 19 39.21 15.89 74.23
N LEU A 20 40.52 15.63 74.28
CA LEU A 20 41.24 14.94 73.21
C LEU A 20 40.73 13.51 73.00
N LEU A 21 40.45 12.79 74.08
CA LEU A 21 39.89 11.44 74.01
C LEU A 21 38.47 11.45 73.39
N GLN A 22 37.63 12.40 73.79
CA GLN A 22 36.28 12.58 73.26
C GLN A 22 36.29 12.98 71.78
N GLN A 23 37.23 13.84 71.38
CA GLN A 23 37.43 14.21 69.97
C GLN A 23 37.86 13.01 69.14
N LEU A 24 38.74 12.15 69.66
CA LEU A 24 39.20 10.94 68.99
C LEU A 24 38.06 9.93 68.81
N GLN A 25 37.22 9.73 69.85
CA GLN A 25 36.04 8.87 69.76
C GLN A 25 35.01 9.38 68.75
N LEU A 26 34.76 10.69 68.72
CA LEU A 26 33.87 11.31 67.74
C LEU A 26 34.41 11.11 66.32
N GLN A 27 35.72 11.29 66.13
CA GLN A 27 36.37 11.08 64.83
C GLN A 27 36.28 9.62 64.39
N GLN A 28 36.43 8.66 65.29
CA GLN A 28 36.24 7.23 65.00
C GLN A 28 34.80 6.90 64.61
N LEU A 29 33.80 7.49 65.30
CA LEU A 29 32.38 7.33 64.96
C LEU A 29 32.05 7.92 63.58
N ILE A 30 32.61 9.09 63.25
CA ILE A 30 32.46 9.71 61.92
C ILE A 30 33.08 8.80 60.85
N ILE A 31 34.29 8.29 61.07
CA ILE A 31 34.95 7.38 60.13
C ILE A 31 34.14 6.09 59.94
N LEU A 32 33.65 5.48 61.03
CA LEU A 32 32.83 4.28 60.96
C LEU A 32 31.52 4.52 60.21
N GLY A 33 30.86 5.66 60.46
CA GLY A 33 29.65 6.06 59.75
C GLY A 33 29.88 6.26 58.25
N LEU A 34 31.00 6.89 57.87
CA LEU A 34 31.40 7.07 56.46
C LEU A 34 31.70 5.73 55.78
N VAL A 35 32.40 4.82 56.46
CA VAL A 35 32.67 3.47 55.94
C VAL A 35 31.37 2.71 55.69
N LEU A 36 30.43 2.75 56.63
CA LEU A 36 29.14 2.10 56.49
C LEU A 36 28.32 2.68 55.33
N LEU A 37 28.34 4.02 55.17
CA LEU A 37 27.70 4.71 54.06
C LEU A 37 28.28 4.30 52.71
N VAL A 38 29.60 4.20 52.59
CA VAL A 38 30.28 3.74 51.36
C VAL A 38 29.90 2.30 51.02
N ILE A 39 29.86 1.40 52.01
CA ILE A 39 29.46 0.00 51.81
C ILE A 39 28.01 -0.09 51.29
N LEU A 40 27.12 0.79 51.74
CA LEU A 40 25.74 0.88 51.26
C LEU A 40 25.60 1.44 49.84
N LEU A 41 26.45 2.40 49.45
CA LEU A 41 26.34 3.07 48.15
C LEU A 41 26.92 2.26 46.97
N ILE A 42 27.99 1.48 47.20
CA ILE A 42 28.63 0.64 46.18
C ILE A 42 27.65 -0.32 45.46
N PRO A 43 26.84 -1.14 46.14
CA PRO A 43 25.93 -2.08 45.47
C PRO A 43 24.86 -1.37 44.64
N VAL A 44 24.35 -0.23 45.12
CA VAL A 44 23.38 0.59 44.38
C VAL A 44 23.99 1.13 43.08
N ALA A 45 25.20 1.67 43.14
CA ALA A 45 25.93 2.14 41.97
C ALA A 45 26.18 1.03 40.94
N ILE A 46 26.54 -0.18 41.40
CA ILE A 46 26.74 -1.35 40.52
C ILE A 46 25.44 -1.76 39.82
N ILE A 47 24.31 -1.79 40.52
CA ILE A 47 23.00 -2.13 39.93
C ILE A 47 22.60 -1.11 38.86
N ILE A 48 22.76 0.18 39.15
CA ILE A 48 22.45 1.27 38.20
C ILE A 48 23.37 1.17 36.98
N PHE A 49 24.67 0.95 37.18
CA PHE A 49 25.64 0.80 36.08
C PHE A 49 25.33 -0.41 35.20
N LYS A 50 24.99 -1.57 35.78
CA LYS A 50 24.57 -2.76 35.02
C LYS A 50 23.31 -2.50 34.19
N ARG A 51 22.30 -1.84 34.77
CA ARG A 51 21.07 -1.47 34.05
C ARG A 51 21.33 -0.50 32.91
N GLN A 52 22.17 0.52 33.12
CA GLN A 52 22.56 1.43 32.04
C GLN A 52 23.32 0.70 30.92
N LYS A 53 24.22 -0.22 31.27
CA LYS A 53 24.96 -1.01 30.28
C LYS A 53 24.04 -1.92 29.47
N GLN A 54 23.10 -2.60 30.14
CA GLN A 54 22.09 -3.45 29.49
C GLN A 54 21.16 -2.64 28.57
N ALA A 55 20.69 -1.48 29.04
CA ALA A 55 19.90 -0.57 28.21
C ALA A 55 20.69 -0.09 26.99
N SER A 56 21.97 0.28 27.17
CA SER A 56 22.83 0.71 26.06
C SER A 56 23.05 -0.39 25.03
N THR A 57 23.31 -1.63 25.44
CA THR A 57 23.46 -2.76 24.51
C THR A 57 22.15 -3.08 23.79
N TYR A 58 21.03 -3.01 24.51
CA TYR A 58 19.70 -3.24 23.93
C TYR A 58 19.34 -2.16 22.89
N TRP A 59 19.56 -0.88 23.22
CA TRP A 59 19.36 0.23 22.28
C TRP A 59 20.24 0.11 21.04
N ARG A 60 21.50 -0.33 21.18
CA ARG A 60 22.38 -0.57 20.03
C ARG A 60 21.85 -1.70 19.12
N SER A 61 21.36 -2.79 19.70
CA SER A 61 20.76 -3.90 18.95
C SER A 61 19.53 -3.45 18.16
N LEU A 62 18.60 -2.74 18.81
CA LEU A 62 17.41 -2.21 18.15
C LEU A 62 17.77 -1.23 17.01
N PHE A 63 18.78 -0.38 17.20
CA PHE A 63 19.20 0.54 16.17
C PHE A 63 19.77 -0.19 14.95
N GLN A 64 20.52 -1.27 15.17
CA GLN A 64 21.02 -2.13 14.08
C GLN A 64 19.88 -2.85 13.33
N GLU A 65 18.88 -3.37 14.05
CA GLU A 65 17.71 -3.98 13.43
C GLU A 65 16.93 -2.97 12.58
N ILE A 66 16.69 -1.76 13.10
CA ILE A 66 16.01 -0.69 12.36
C ILE A 66 16.80 -0.31 11.11
N GLU A 67 18.13 -0.16 11.21
CA GLU A 67 18.98 0.19 10.08
C GLU A 67 18.95 -0.90 8.99
N GLN A 68 19.02 -2.17 9.40
CA GLN A 68 18.92 -3.30 8.47
C GLN A 68 17.57 -3.35 7.76
N VAL A 69 16.47 -3.15 8.49
CA VAL A 69 15.12 -3.10 7.91
C VAL A 69 14.99 -1.92 6.94
N ASN A 70 15.54 -0.76 7.29
CA ASN A 70 15.50 0.43 6.45
C ASN A 70 16.25 0.22 5.12
N GLN A 71 17.41 -0.43 5.16
CA GLN A 71 18.17 -0.79 3.96
C GLN A 71 17.40 -1.78 3.07
N ASP A 72 16.79 -2.81 3.66
CA ASP A 72 15.97 -3.78 2.92
C ASP A 72 14.72 -3.13 2.27
N VAL A 73 14.04 -2.24 2.99
CA VAL A 73 12.91 -1.47 2.44
C VAL A 73 13.37 -0.59 1.28
N THR A 74 14.52 0.08 1.42
CA THR A 74 15.08 0.93 0.37
C THR A 74 15.40 0.13 -0.90
N PHE A 75 16.02 -1.04 -0.75
CA PHE A 75 16.33 -1.93 -1.87
C PHE A 75 15.06 -2.42 -2.59
N ARG A 76 14.04 -2.84 -1.82
CA ARG A 76 12.75 -3.26 -2.40
C ARG A 76 12.07 -2.11 -3.13
N ASN A 77 12.11 -0.91 -2.59
CA ASN A 77 11.52 0.27 -3.22
C ASN A 77 12.21 0.61 -4.55
N GLN A 78 13.56 0.60 -4.58
CA GLN A 78 14.32 0.78 -5.82
C GLN A 78 14.02 -0.29 -6.86
N THR A 79 13.87 -1.55 -6.44
CA THR A 79 13.50 -2.66 -7.32
C THR A 79 12.10 -2.46 -7.90
N GLN A 80 11.14 -2.04 -7.08
CA GLN A 80 9.79 -1.72 -7.52
C GLN A 80 9.77 -0.54 -8.51
N GLU A 81 10.52 0.53 -8.25
CA GLU A 81 10.65 1.66 -9.17
C GLU A 81 11.21 1.23 -10.53
N ALA A 82 12.23 0.37 -10.56
CA ALA A 82 12.79 -0.17 -11.80
C ALA A 82 11.76 -1.00 -12.59
N ILE A 83 10.98 -1.84 -11.91
CA ILE A 83 9.90 -2.62 -12.54
C ILE A 83 8.82 -1.69 -13.11
N ILE A 84 8.39 -0.69 -12.34
CA ILE A 84 7.38 0.29 -12.77
C ILE A 84 7.89 1.09 -13.98
N ALA A 85 9.15 1.51 -13.99
CA ALA A 85 9.76 2.21 -15.12
C ALA A 85 9.77 1.32 -16.38
N SER A 86 10.19 0.06 -16.25
CA SER A 86 10.17 -0.89 -17.37
C SER A 86 8.75 -1.15 -17.90
N LEU A 87 7.76 -1.31 -17.01
CA LEU A 87 6.37 -1.48 -17.42
C LEU A 87 5.82 -0.24 -18.13
N ARG A 88 6.14 0.96 -17.63
CA ARG A 88 5.75 2.22 -18.29
C ARG A 88 6.35 2.33 -19.68
N GLU A 89 7.62 2.00 -19.85
CA GLU A 89 8.29 2.01 -21.15
C GLU A 89 7.61 1.02 -22.12
N ARG A 90 7.33 -0.21 -21.67
CA ARG A 90 6.60 -1.21 -22.47
C ARG A 90 5.21 -0.72 -22.86
N MET A 91 4.45 -0.13 -21.92
CA MET A 91 3.14 0.44 -22.24
C MET A 91 3.23 1.58 -23.25
N GLN A 92 4.21 2.48 -23.13
CA GLN A 92 4.42 3.55 -24.12
C GLN A 92 4.81 3.01 -25.49
N THR A 93 5.64 1.97 -25.57
CA THR A 93 5.96 1.33 -26.86
C THR A 93 4.72 0.69 -27.50
N LEU A 94 3.83 0.09 -26.70
CA LEU A 94 2.57 -0.49 -27.18
C LEU A 94 1.56 0.58 -27.59
N GLU A 95 1.49 1.70 -26.86
CA GLU A 95 0.59 2.82 -27.17
C GLU A 95 1.01 3.56 -28.45
N ASN A 96 2.33 3.68 -28.69
CA ASN A 96 2.87 4.29 -29.91
C ASN A 96 2.79 3.36 -31.13
N GLN A 97 2.55 2.07 -30.94
CA GLN A 97 2.24 1.17 -32.04
C GLN A 97 0.79 1.40 -32.47
N LYS A 98 0.60 1.71 -33.75
CA LYS A 98 -0.75 1.76 -34.33
C LYS A 98 -1.41 0.40 -34.09
N PRO A 99 -2.61 0.34 -33.48
CA PRO A 99 -3.30 -0.93 -33.26
C PRO A 99 -3.42 -1.64 -34.61
N ALA A 100 -2.77 -2.80 -34.70
CA ALA A 100 -2.96 -3.70 -35.82
C ALA A 100 -4.42 -4.18 -35.76
N GLU A 101 -5.10 -4.19 -36.91
CA GLU A 101 -6.43 -4.77 -36.98
C GLU A 101 -6.34 -6.23 -36.49
N PRO A 102 -7.17 -6.64 -35.51
CA PRO A 102 -7.07 -7.99 -34.98
C PRO A 102 -7.26 -9.02 -36.10
N SER A 103 -6.48 -10.10 -36.02
CA SER A 103 -6.58 -11.20 -36.99
C SER A 103 -7.92 -11.94 -36.83
N TYR A 104 -8.31 -12.71 -37.85
CA TYR A 104 -9.53 -13.52 -37.78
C TYR A 104 -9.52 -14.46 -36.56
N ASP A 105 -8.37 -15.09 -36.30
CA ASP A 105 -8.20 -16.04 -35.20
C ASP A 105 -8.33 -15.35 -33.84
N GLU A 106 -7.80 -14.15 -33.68
CA GLU A 106 -7.93 -13.35 -32.45
C GLU A 106 -9.39 -13.03 -32.13
N TYR A 107 -10.23 -12.70 -33.13
CA TYR A 107 -11.66 -12.53 -32.87
C TYR A 107 -12.29 -13.82 -32.35
N THR A 108 -11.94 -14.97 -32.94
CA THR A 108 -12.51 -16.25 -32.51
C THR A 108 -12.09 -16.66 -31.10
N GLU A 109 -10.86 -16.32 -30.70
CA GLU A 109 -10.35 -16.55 -29.35
C GLU A 109 -11.10 -15.69 -28.32
N ILE A 110 -11.26 -14.39 -28.60
CA ILE A 110 -12.04 -13.47 -27.77
C ILE A 110 -13.50 -13.96 -27.65
N LEU A 111 -14.10 -14.38 -28.76
CA LEU A 111 -15.45 -14.97 -28.73
C LEU A 111 -15.50 -16.26 -27.89
N GLY A 112 -14.46 -17.09 -27.94
CA GLY A 112 -14.32 -18.26 -27.09
C GLY A 112 -14.32 -17.92 -25.60
N PHE A 113 -13.65 -16.82 -25.22
CA PHE A 113 -13.67 -16.30 -23.86
C PHE A 113 -15.05 -15.78 -23.46
N TYR A 114 -15.68 -14.95 -24.30
CA TYR A 114 -17.03 -14.44 -24.03
C TYR A 114 -18.09 -15.56 -23.98
N ARG A 115 -17.92 -16.64 -24.76
CA ARG A 115 -18.82 -17.81 -24.69
C ARG A 115 -18.77 -18.50 -23.33
N LYS A 116 -17.63 -18.45 -22.62
CA LYS A 116 -17.49 -19.00 -21.26
C LYS A 116 -18.15 -18.11 -20.20
N ILE A 117 -18.10 -16.79 -20.38
CA ILE A 117 -18.57 -15.81 -19.39
C ILE A 117 -20.05 -15.48 -19.58
N ASN A 118 -20.50 -15.35 -20.82
CA ASN A 118 -21.84 -14.90 -21.17
C ASN A 118 -22.39 -15.67 -22.37
N GLN A 119 -22.54 -16.99 -22.19
CA GLN A 119 -23.07 -17.90 -23.20
C GLN A 119 -24.43 -17.46 -23.77
N PRO A 120 -25.41 -16.97 -22.97
CA PRO A 120 -26.70 -16.56 -23.51
C PRO A 120 -26.60 -15.41 -24.52
N LEU A 121 -25.74 -14.43 -24.26
CA LEU A 121 -25.50 -13.31 -25.18
C LEU A 121 -24.87 -13.80 -26.49
N ILE A 122 -23.85 -14.64 -26.41
CA ILE A 122 -23.14 -15.15 -27.59
C ILE A 122 -24.06 -16.04 -28.44
N SER A 123 -24.78 -16.97 -27.83
CA SER A 123 -25.72 -17.82 -28.58
C SER A 123 -26.88 -17.05 -29.19
N PHE A 124 -27.33 -15.97 -28.55
CA PHE A 124 -28.30 -15.05 -29.14
C PHE A 124 -27.73 -14.36 -30.38
N LEU A 125 -26.52 -13.78 -30.29
CA LEU A 125 -25.88 -13.10 -31.42
C LEU A 125 -25.59 -14.05 -32.59
N GLU A 126 -25.21 -15.30 -32.31
CA GLU A 126 -25.04 -16.36 -33.30
C GLU A 126 -26.37 -16.73 -33.99
N SER A 127 -27.49 -16.74 -33.25
CA SER A 127 -28.82 -17.05 -33.81
C SER A 127 -29.31 -16.02 -34.85
N ILE A 128 -28.76 -14.80 -34.82
CA ILE A 128 -29.10 -13.70 -35.76
C ILE A 128 -28.23 -13.74 -37.04
N GLN A 129 -27.39 -14.77 -37.20
CA GLN A 129 -26.46 -14.90 -38.34
C GLN A 129 -25.49 -13.72 -38.47
N LEU A 130 -24.99 -13.22 -37.33
CA LEU A 130 -23.89 -12.26 -37.30
C LEU A 130 -22.56 -13.00 -37.54
N SER A 131 -21.67 -12.42 -38.34
CA SER A 131 -20.32 -12.97 -38.49
C SER A 131 -19.49 -12.77 -37.21
N SER A 132 -18.44 -13.56 -36.99
CA SER A 132 -17.54 -13.40 -35.82
C SER A 132 -17.07 -11.95 -35.60
N TYR A 133 -16.74 -11.27 -36.70
CA TYR A 133 -16.39 -9.85 -36.70
C TYR A 133 -17.57 -8.92 -36.28
N GLU A 134 -18.80 -9.22 -36.70
CA GLU A 134 -19.98 -8.46 -36.27
C GLU A 134 -20.31 -8.71 -34.80
N ILE A 135 -20.16 -9.95 -34.33
CA ILE A 135 -20.34 -10.31 -32.91
C ILE A 135 -19.30 -9.57 -32.07
N PHE A 136 -18.04 -9.54 -32.51
CA PHE A 136 -16.98 -8.77 -31.84
C PHE A 136 -17.32 -7.28 -31.73
N ILE A 137 -17.79 -6.64 -32.80
CA ILE A 137 -18.26 -5.25 -32.76
C ILE A 137 -19.45 -5.08 -31.80
N CYS A 138 -20.39 -6.03 -31.76
CA CYS A 138 -21.51 -5.99 -30.81
C CYS A 138 -21.02 -6.02 -29.37
N ILE A 139 -20.03 -6.87 -29.06
CA ILE A 139 -19.42 -6.98 -27.73
C ILE A 139 -18.74 -5.68 -27.33
N LEU A 140 -17.94 -5.07 -28.22
CA LEU A 140 -17.30 -3.78 -27.93
C LEU A 140 -18.34 -2.68 -27.63
N ILE A 141 -19.47 -2.69 -28.33
CA ILE A 141 -20.57 -1.76 -28.08
C ILE A 141 -21.27 -2.07 -26.74
N PHE A 142 -21.44 -3.35 -26.39
CA PHE A 142 -21.97 -3.77 -25.09
C PHE A 142 -21.11 -3.28 -23.92
N GLU A 143 -19.79 -3.39 -24.07
CA GLU A 143 -18.78 -2.86 -23.12
C GLU A 143 -18.65 -1.33 -23.14
N LYS A 144 -19.57 -0.63 -23.83
CA LYS A 144 -19.66 0.84 -23.91
C LYS A 144 -18.43 1.51 -24.55
N VAL A 145 -17.66 0.80 -25.36
CA VAL A 145 -16.54 1.37 -26.12
C VAL A 145 -17.08 2.33 -27.17
N SER A 146 -16.48 3.53 -27.29
CA SER A 146 -16.96 4.53 -28.23
C SER A 146 -16.68 4.12 -29.69
N LEU A 147 -17.51 4.56 -30.63
CA LEU A 147 -17.27 4.27 -32.05
C LEU A 147 -15.94 4.78 -32.57
N LYS A 148 -15.39 5.84 -31.97
CA LYS A 148 -14.07 6.38 -32.31
C LYS A 148 -12.96 5.42 -31.88
N GLU A 149 -13.05 4.89 -30.66
CA GLU A 149 -12.10 3.89 -30.15
C GLU A 149 -12.20 2.58 -30.92
N ILE A 150 -13.42 2.12 -31.24
CA ILE A 150 -13.63 0.94 -32.09
C ILE A 150 -12.99 1.16 -33.48
N ALA A 151 -13.15 2.34 -34.08
CA ALA A 151 -12.55 2.67 -35.36
C ALA A 151 -11.01 2.64 -35.30
N ASN A 152 -10.44 3.19 -34.23
CA ASN A 152 -9.00 3.13 -34.00
C ASN A 152 -8.53 1.68 -33.83
N LEU A 153 -9.19 0.89 -32.97
CA LEU A 153 -8.84 -0.51 -32.71
C LEU A 153 -8.87 -1.38 -33.97
N LEU A 154 -9.86 -1.16 -34.84
CA LEU A 154 -10.03 -1.92 -36.09
C LEU A 154 -9.22 -1.34 -37.26
N GLY A 155 -8.47 -0.25 -37.05
CA GLY A 155 -7.75 0.44 -38.12
C GLY A 155 -8.66 0.97 -39.24
N LYS A 156 -9.94 1.24 -38.95
CA LYS A 156 -10.95 1.73 -39.91
C LYS A 156 -11.29 3.19 -39.66
N ASN A 157 -11.95 3.83 -40.62
CA ASN A 157 -12.52 5.15 -40.39
C ASN A 157 -13.84 5.05 -39.59
N TYR A 158 -14.16 6.14 -38.89
CA TYR A 158 -15.38 6.25 -38.08
C TYR A 158 -16.65 5.92 -38.87
N ASP A 159 -16.74 6.38 -40.12
CA ASP A 159 -17.92 6.15 -40.96
C ASP A 159 -18.10 4.68 -41.36
N ALA A 160 -17.03 3.91 -41.57
CA ALA A 160 -17.15 2.48 -41.82
C ALA A 160 -17.72 1.75 -40.61
N VAL A 161 -17.22 2.07 -39.41
CA VAL A 161 -17.73 1.48 -38.16
C VAL A 161 -19.19 1.89 -37.93
N LYS A 162 -19.54 3.16 -38.15
CA LYS A 162 -20.91 3.66 -38.07
C LYS A 162 -21.85 2.92 -39.04
N LYS A 163 -21.44 2.73 -40.30
CA LYS A 163 -22.18 1.94 -41.29
C LYS A 163 -22.30 0.48 -40.86
N ARG A 164 -21.27 -0.11 -40.26
CA ARG A 164 -21.30 -1.51 -39.79
C ARG A 164 -22.25 -1.69 -38.61
N ARG A 165 -22.19 -0.79 -37.62
CA ARG A 165 -23.18 -0.73 -36.53
C ARG A 165 -24.60 -0.66 -37.06
N GLN A 166 -24.85 0.21 -38.05
CA GLN A 166 -26.18 0.32 -38.65
C GLN A 166 -26.64 -0.99 -39.31
N ARG A 167 -25.74 -1.70 -40.00
CA ARG A 167 -26.06 -3.01 -40.59
C ARG A 167 -26.40 -4.05 -39.52
N ILE A 168 -25.62 -4.10 -38.44
CA ILE A 168 -25.84 -4.98 -37.29
C ILE A 168 -27.22 -4.70 -36.67
N GLN A 169 -27.52 -3.43 -36.39
CA GLN A 169 -28.82 -3.01 -35.89
C GLN A 169 -29.96 -3.45 -36.82
N ASN A 170 -29.78 -3.30 -38.13
CA ASN A 170 -30.80 -3.72 -39.10
C ASN A 170 -31.00 -5.24 -39.08
N LYS A 171 -29.94 -6.04 -38.97
CA LYS A 171 -30.04 -7.51 -38.84
C LYS A 171 -30.81 -7.91 -37.58
N ILE A 172 -30.50 -7.27 -36.45
CA ILE A 172 -31.19 -7.52 -35.16
C ILE A 172 -32.67 -7.10 -35.22
N LYS A 173 -32.98 -5.99 -35.90
CA LYS A 173 -34.38 -5.59 -36.12
C LYS A 173 -35.12 -6.58 -37.02
N LEU A 174 -34.47 -7.06 -38.09
CA LEU A 174 -35.05 -8.01 -39.03
C LEU A 174 -35.27 -9.39 -38.41
N SER A 175 -34.45 -9.81 -37.44
CA SER A 175 -34.62 -11.11 -36.76
C SER A 175 -35.93 -11.24 -36.00
N GLY A 176 -36.63 -10.12 -35.73
CA GLY A 176 -37.92 -10.14 -35.05
C GLY A 176 -37.86 -10.21 -33.53
N THR A 177 -36.68 -10.44 -32.96
CA THR A 177 -36.50 -10.74 -31.53
C THR A 177 -36.41 -9.47 -30.67
N CYS A 178 -35.99 -8.34 -31.23
CA CYS A 178 -35.84 -7.07 -30.52
C CYS A 178 -36.42 -5.88 -31.33
N LYS A 179 -37.63 -6.04 -31.90
CA LYS A 179 -38.24 -5.05 -32.83
C LYS A 179 -38.79 -3.81 -32.15
N ASN A 180 -39.44 -3.96 -31.00
CA ASN A 180 -40.11 -2.88 -30.26
C ASN A 180 -39.51 -2.72 -28.87
N ALA A 181 -39.67 -1.54 -28.24
CA ALA A 181 -39.17 -1.27 -26.88
C ALA A 181 -39.68 -2.29 -25.85
N GLU A 182 -40.92 -2.77 -26.01
CA GLU A 182 -41.54 -3.82 -25.20
C GLU A 182 -40.90 -5.20 -25.39
N GLN A 183 -40.40 -5.51 -26.60
CA GLN A 183 -39.70 -6.77 -26.88
C GLN A 183 -38.22 -6.73 -26.48
N CYS A 184 -37.63 -5.54 -26.34
CA CYS A 184 -36.28 -5.43 -25.77
C CYS A 184 -36.25 -5.83 -24.30
N ILE A 185 -37.37 -5.86 -23.55
CA ILE A 185 -37.42 -6.25 -22.13
C ILE A 185 -36.88 -7.68 -21.91
N HIS A 186 -37.06 -8.57 -22.89
CA HIS A 186 -36.53 -9.94 -22.88
C HIS A 186 -35.31 -10.13 -23.80
N CYS A 187 -34.82 -9.07 -24.43
CA CYS A 187 -33.67 -9.12 -25.32
C CYS A 187 -32.38 -9.09 -24.47
N PRO A 188 -31.40 -10.00 -24.70
CA PRO A 188 -30.09 -9.95 -24.05
C PRO A 188 -29.34 -8.62 -24.28
N LEU A 189 -29.80 -7.81 -25.24
CA LEU A 189 -29.25 -6.51 -25.62
C LEU A 189 -30.02 -5.32 -25.02
N LEU A 190 -30.95 -5.53 -24.09
CA LEU A 190 -31.78 -4.48 -23.47
C LEU A 190 -30.94 -3.28 -22.98
N ASN A 191 -29.81 -3.56 -22.35
CA ASN A 191 -28.92 -2.56 -21.76
C ASN A 191 -27.99 -1.88 -22.78
N ILE A 192 -28.17 -2.16 -24.09
CA ILE A 192 -27.42 -1.53 -25.17
C ILE A 192 -28.35 -0.63 -26.00
N PRO A 193 -28.60 0.62 -25.57
CA PRO A 193 -29.45 1.56 -26.31
C PRO A 193 -28.88 1.92 -27.69
N GLN A 194 -27.59 1.64 -27.90
CA GLN A 194 -26.93 1.79 -29.20
C GLN A 194 -27.24 0.65 -30.17
N ILE A 195 -27.95 -0.39 -29.75
CA ILE A 195 -28.31 -1.55 -30.57
C ILE A 195 -29.82 -1.82 -30.54
N CYS A 196 -30.45 -1.80 -29.35
CA CYS A 196 -31.90 -1.84 -29.20
C CYS A 196 -32.52 -0.49 -29.62
N PRO A 197 -33.65 -0.46 -30.35
CA PRO A 197 -34.38 0.78 -30.60
C PRO A 197 -34.87 1.38 -29.27
N THR A 198 -34.55 2.65 -29.03
CA THR A 198 -35.14 3.38 -27.89
C THR A 198 -36.63 3.59 -28.13
N PRO A 199 -37.49 3.45 -27.10
CA PRO A 199 -38.88 3.88 -27.21
C PRO A 199 -38.88 5.34 -27.65
N LYS A 200 -39.58 5.65 -28.75
CA LYS A 200 -39.90 7.03 -29.07
C LYS A 200 -40.78 7.52 -27.93
N GLY A 201 -40.31 8.49 -27.15
CA GLY A 201 -41.12 9.09 -26.10
C GLY A 201 -42.45 9.54 -26.68
N GLY A 202 -43.54 8.94 -26.20
CA GLY A 202 -44.87 9.18 -26.77
C GLY A 202 -45.97 8.30 -26.18
N ASP A 203 -45.72 7.00 -25.98
CA ASP A 203 -46.77 6.09 -25.53
C ASP A 203 -46.33 5.36 -24.26
N VAL A 204 -46.51 6.04 -23.13
CA VAL A 204 -46.67 5.42 -21.82
C VAL A 204 -48.17 5.23 -21.66
N LEU A 205 -48.62 3.98 -21.65
CA LEU A 205 -49.86 3.58 -20.97
C LEU A 205 -49.48 2.79 -19.73
#